data_AF-A0A4R2FF64-F1
#
_entry.id   AF-A0A4R2FF64-F1
#
_cell.length_a   1.000
_cell.length_b   1.000
_cell.length_c   1.000
_cell.angle_alpha   90.00
_cell.angle_beta   90.00
_cell.angle_gamma   90.00
#
_symmetry.space_group_name_H-M   'P 1'
#
loop_
_entity.id
_entity.type
_entity.pdbx_description
1 polymer ?
#
loop_
_entity_poly.entity_id
_entity_poly.type
_entity_poly.pdbx_seq_one_letter_code
_entity_poly.pdbx_strand_id
1 'polypeptide(L)'
;MSTYDPHSERFFQIKRITKTTLRGLHVLSIAGAGGGILLQIPDAQWLNYWIMTMITGCLLMLWEVVRDWRWLIQLKGVLTLLKIAILMCFTIVPEYKVELVTIIILLSVLVTHGPSSLRHYSIIHRRQIHSKEEIKG
;
A
#
# COMPACT_ATOMS: atom_id res chain seq x y z
N MET A 1 -22.91 16.75 -25.87
CA MET A 1 -22.82 17.76 -24.79
C MET A 1 -22.84 17.01 -23.47
N SER A 2 -21.67 16.73 -22.87
CA SER A 2 -21.61 16.03 -21.58
C SER A 2 -21.99 17.02 -20.49
N THR A 3 -23.06 16.75 -19.75
CA THR A 3 -23.50 17.57 -18.62
C THR A 3 -22.42 17.56 -17.53
N TYR A 4 -21.78 18.70 -17.31
CA TYR A 4 -20.81 18.92 -16.24
C TYR A 4 -21.54 18.97 -14.90
N ASP A 5 -21.27 18.00 -14.01
CA ASP A 5 -21.76 17.99 -12.63
C ASP A 5 -20.62 18.40 -11.67
N PRO A 6 -20.62 19.65 -11.18
CA PRO A 6 -19.57 20.16 -10.30
C PRO A 6 -19.49 19.44 -8.94
N HIS A 7 -20.56 18.76 -8.50
CA HIS A 7 -20.53 18.00 -7.25
C HIS A 7 -19.71 16.70 -7.39
N SER A 8 -19.81 16.04 -8.55
CA SER A 8 -19.03 14.84 -8.88
C SER A 8 -17.53 15.14 -8.96
N GLU A 9 -17.15 16.27 -9.57
CA GLU A 9 -15.74 16.64 -9.73
C GLU A 9 -15.06 16.98 -8.39
N ARG A 10 -15.70 17.80 -7.54
CA ARG A 10 -15.15 18.15 -6.22
C ARG A 10 -14.97 16.91 -5.35
N PHE A 11 -15.94 15.98 -5.37
CA PHE A 11 -15.84 14.73 -4.62
C PHE A 11 -14.70 13.83 -5.14
N PHE A 12 -14.49 13.79 -6.46
CA PHE A 12 -13.36 13.09 -7.06
C PHE A 12 -12.01 13.71 -6.64
N GLN A 13 -11.89 15.04 -6.65
CA GLN A 13 -10.68 15.76 -6.22
C GLN A 13 -10.37 15.49 -4.73
N ILE A 14 -11.38 15.56 -3.85
CA ILE A 14 -11.23 15.26 -2.42
C ILE A 14 -10.73 13.82 -2.23
N LYS A 15 -11.37 12.83 -2.87
CA LYS A 15 -10.92 11.42 -2.81
C LYS A 15 -9.47 11.25 -3.25
N ARG A 16 -9.07 11.96 -4.31
CA ARG A 16 -7.70 11.91 -4.82
C ARG A 16 -6.71 12.49 -3.80
N ILE A 17 -6.96 13.70 -3.30
CA ILE A 17 -6.09 14.36 -2.32
C ILE A 17 -5.99 13.52 -1.04
N THR A 18 -7.12 13.05 -0.50
CA THR A 18 -7.13 12.18 0.69
C THR A 18 -6.25 10.94 0.48
N LYS A 19 -6.40 10.26 -0.67
CA LYS A 19 -5.61 9.07 -0.98
C LYS A 19 -4.12 9.41 -1.12
N THR A 20 -3.77 10.49 -1.81
CA THR A 20 -2.38 10.91 -2.01
C THR A 20 -1.72 11.33 -0.69
N THR A 21 -2.41 12.10 0.16
CA THR A 21 -1.93 12.47 1.50
C THR A 21 -1.73 11.24 2.36
N LEU A 22 -2.68 10.31 2.37
CA LEU A 22 -2.56 9.07 3.15
C LEU A 22 -1.36 8.22 2.68
N ARG A 23 -1.11 8.15 1.37
CA ARG A 23 0.11 7.51 0.82
C ARG A 23 1.38 8.25 1.22
N GLY A 24 1.37 9.57 1.20
CA GLY A 24 2.51 10.39 1.64
C GLY A 24 2.87 10.13 3.10
N LEU A 25 1.87 10.13 3.98
CA LEU A 25 2.03 9.78 5.39
C LEU A 25 2.57 8.35 5.54
N HIS A 26 2.01 7.39 4.80
CA HIS A 26 2.45 6.00 4.84
C HIS A 26 3.93 5.84 4.45
N VAL A 27 4.39 6.52 3.40
CA VAL A 27 5.80 6.48 2.97
C VAL A 27 6.71 7.12 4.02
N LEU A 28 6.33 8.27 4.59
CA LEU A 28 7.07 8.91 5.68
C LEU A 28 7.20 7.97 6.88
N SER A 29 6.11 7.32 7.27
CA SER A 29 6.08 6.37 8.39
C SER A 29 6.96 5.14 8.14
N ILE A 30 6.88 4.56 6.94
CA ILE A 30 7.75 3.42 6.56
C ILE A 30 9.22 3.83 6.58
N ALA A 31 9.55 5.03 6.08
CA ALA A 31 10.93 5.51 6.09
C ALA A 31 11.49 5.65 7.51
N GLY A 32 10.71 6.22 8.43
CA GLY A 32 11.11 6.33 9.84
C GLY A 32 11.25 4.98 10.55
N ALA A 33 10.24 4.10 10.42
CA ALA A 33 10.27 2.78 11.05
C ALA A 33 11.34 1.87 10.44
N GLY A 34 11.42 1.85 9.11
CA GLY A 34 12.44 1.09 8.37
C GLY A 34 13.85 1.56 8.67
N GLY A 35 14.07 2.88 8.78
CA GLY A 35 15.36 3.43 9.20
C GLY A 35 15.74 2.98 10.61
N GLY A 36 14.80 3.01 11.55
CA GLY A 36 15.01 2.50 12.90
C GLY A 36 15.41 1.02 12.94
N ILE A 37 14.72 0.18 12.16
CA ILE A 37 15.01 -1.25 12.05
C ILE A 37 16.37 -1.51 11.38
N LEU A 38 16.65 -0.87 10.24
CA LEU A 38 17.87 -1.06 9.44
C LEU A 38 19.12 -0.64 10.20
N LEU A 39 19.03 0.46 10.95
CA LEU A 39 20.14 1.01 11.74
C LEU A 39 20.19 0.44 13.16
N GLN A 40 19.33 -0.53 13.49
CA GLN A 40 19.25 -1.17 14.81
C GLN A 40 19.09 -0.16 15.96
N ILE A 41 18.32 0.91 15.72
CA ILE A 41 17.99 1.93 16.72
C ILE A 41 16.98 1.35 17.73
N PRO A 42 17.08 1.68 19.03
CA PRO A 42 16.10 1.22 20.03
C PRO A 42 14.64 1.51 19.63
N ASP A 43 13.78 0.50 19.79
CA ASP A 43 12.37 0.49 19.37
C ASP A 43 11.58 1.74 19.78
N ALA A 44 11.82 2.24 20.99
CA ALA A 44 11.15 3.42 21.53
C ALA A 44 11.28 4.67 20.63
N GLN A 45 12.38 4.80 19.87
CA GLN A 45 12.63 5.97 19.03
C GLN A 45 11.86 5.95 17.71
N TRP A 46 11.43 4.78 17.25
CA TRP A 46 10.74 4.61 15.97
C TRP A 46 9.34 3.99 16.08
N LEU A 47 8.90 3.67 17.30
CA LEU A 47 7.58 3.08 17.56
C LEU A 47 6.42 3.93 17.02
N ASN A 48 6.50 5.25 17.13
CA ASN A 48 5.47 6.15 16.57
C ASN A 48 5.36 6.02 15.05
N TYR A 49 6.50 5.92 14.36
CA TYR A 49 6.53 5.68 12.91
C TYR A 49 5.97 4.30 12.57
N TRP A 50 6.22 3.28 13.38
CA TRP A 50 5.64 1.95 13.21
C TRP A 50 4.12 1.96 13.35
N ILE A 51 3.60 2.58 14.41
CA ILE A 51 2.16 2.71 14.64
C ILE A 51 1.50 3.46 13.47
N MET A 52 2.07 4.59 13.04
CA MET A 52 1.57 5.32 11.88
C MET A 52 1.62 4.50 10.59
N THR A 53 2.68 3.69 10.39
CA THR A 53 2.80 2.77 9.24
C THR A 53 1.64 1.77 9.22
N MET A 54 1.35 1.17 10.38
CA MET A 54 0.26 0.20 10.52
C MET A 54 -1.09 0.84 10.26
N ILE A 55 -1.38 1.99 10.88
CA ILE A 55 -2.66 2.68 10.72
C ILE A 55 -2.87 3.10 9.26
N THR A 56 -1.90 3.79 8.67
CA THR A 56 -2.02 4.29 7.28
C THR A 56 -2.06 3.15 6.27
N GLY A 57 -1.28 2.08 6.47
CA GLY A 57 -1.29 0.89 5.62
C GLY A 57 -2.64 0.16 5.65
N CYS A 58 -3.21 -0.04 6.84
CA CYS A 58 -4.54 -0.63 7.01
C CYS A 58 -5.63 0.21 6.36
N LEU A 59 -5.60 1.54 6.55
CA LEU A 59 -6.56 2.45 5.91
C LEU A 59 -6.47 2.41 4.38
N LEU A 60 -5.25 2.39 3.81
CA LEU A 60 -5.04 2.28 2.36
C LEU A 60 -5.55 0.94 1.81
N MET A 61 -5.28 -0.16 2.51
CA MET A 61 -5.77 -1.48 2.12
C MET A 61 -7.30 -1.53 2.17
N LEU A 62 -7.91 -1.08 3.28
CA LEU A 62 -9.35 -1.05 3.45
C LEU A 62 -10.02 -0.20 2.35
N TRP A 63 -9.44 0.96 2.04
CA TRP A 63 -9.92 1.83 0.97
C TRP A 63 -9.98 1.11 -0.39
N GLU A 64 -8.95 0.33 -0.73
CA GLU A 64 -8.92 -0.42 -1.99
C GLU A 64 -9.94 -1.57 -2.00
N VAL A 65 -10.04 -2.33 -0.90
CA VAL A 65 -10.96 -3.47 -0.78
C VAL A 65 -12.42 -3.02 -0.85
N VAL A 66 -12.78 -1.95 -0.13
CA VAL A 66 -14.16 -1.40 -0.13
C VAL A 66 -14.54 -0.86 -1.50
N ARG A 67 -13.58 -0.28 -2.24
CA ARG A 67 -13.83 0.24 -3.59
C ARG A 67 -13.98 -0.86 -4.63
N ASP A 68 -13.15 -1.90 -4.57
CA ASP A 68 -13.24 -3.03 -5.49
C ASP A 68 -12.66 -4.30 -4.86
N TRP A 69 -13.54 -5.25 -4.52
CA TRP A 69 -13.14 -6.56 -3.96
C TRP A 69 -12.19 -7.33 -4.89
N ARG A 70 -12.22 -7.07 -6.21
CA ARG A 70 -11.29 -7.69 -7.17
C ARG A 70 -9.84 -7.28 -6.92
N TRP A 71 -9.60 -6.22 -6.16
CA TRP A 71 -8.26 -5.85 -5.71
C TRP A 71 -7.54 -7.02 -5.03
N LEU A 72 -8.25 -7.84 -4.25
CA LEU A 72 -7.68 -9.01 -3.55
C LEU A 72 -7.12 -10.07 -4.50
N ILE A 73 -7.59 -10.13 -5.74
CA ILE A 73 -7.17 -11.11 -6.75
C ILE A 73 -6.27 -10.50 -7.83
N GLN A 74 -6.10 -9.16 -7.81
CA GLN A 74 -5.15 -8.44 -8.66
C GLN A 74 -3.75 -8.55 -8.06
N LEU A 75 -2.72 -8.62 -8.91
CA LEU A 75 -1.33 -8.76 -8.47
C LEU A 75 -0.91 -7.67 -7.47
N LYS A 76 -1.37 -6.42 -7.65
CA LYS A 76 -1.07 -5.34 -6.69
C LYS A 76 -1.61 -5.63 -5.28
N GLY A 77 -2.81 -6.21 -5.18
CA GLY A 77 -3.40 -6.59 -3.90
C GLY A 77 -2.74 -7.81 -3.31
N VAL A 78 -2.50 -8.85 -4.13
CA VAL A 78 -1.78 -10.06 -3.67
C VAL A 78 -0.38 -9.74 -3.16
N LEU A 79 0.37 -8.87 -3.84
CA LEU A 79 1.69 -8.42 -3.36
C LEU A 79 1.59 -7.57 -2.09
N THR A 80 0.47 -6.89 -1.85
CA THR A 80 0.23 -6.18 -0.59
C THR A 80 -0.07 -7.16 0.54
N LEU A 81 -0.90 -8.18 0.29
CA LEU A 81 -1.16 -9.27 1.24
C LEU A 81 0.11 -10.06 1.56
N LEU A 82 0.98 -10.29 0.57
CA LEU A 82 2.30 -10.90 0.78
C LEU A 82 3.16 -10.08 1.73
N LYS A 83 3.19 -8.74 1.60
CA LYS A 83 3.91 -7.88 2.55
C LYS A 83 3.37 -8.03 3.97
N ILE A 84 2.05 -8.12 4.13
CA ILE A 84 1.42 -8.33 5.45
C ILE A 84 1.83 -9.70 6.01
N ALA A 85 1.89 -10.74 5.18
CA ALA A 85 2.39 -12.05 5.60
C ALA A 85 3.85 -11.98 6.08
N ILE A 86 4.71 -11.27 5.35
CA ILE A 86 6.10 -11.04 5.75
C ILE A 86 6.18 -10.22 7.04
N LEU A 87 5.28 -9.25 7.22
CA LEU A 87 5.20 -8.45 8.44
C LEU A 87 4.82 -9.32 9.66
N MET A 88 3.92 -10.30 9.48
CA MET A 88 3.60 -11.26 10.55
C MET A 88 4.80 -12.12 10.94
N CYS A 89 5.76 -12.34 10.04
CA CYS A 89 7.01 -13.03 10.38
C CYS A 89 7.89 -12.27 11.38
N PHE A 90 7.67 -10.97 11.61
CA PHE A 90 8.42 -10.21 12.62
C PHE A 90 8.27 -10.77 14.04
N THR A 91 7.15 -11.44 14.34
CA THR A 91 6.91 -12.08 15.65
C THR A 91 7.39 -13.52 15.71
N ILE A 92 7.54 -14.19 14.56
CA ILE A 92 7.93 -15.60 14.46
C ILE A 92 9.45 -15.74 14.38
N VAL A 93 10.11 -14.87 13.62
CA VAL A 93 11.56 -14.87 13.35
C VAL A 93 12.15 -13.47 13.55
N PRO A 94 12.12 -12.95 14.80
CA PRO A 94 12.50 -11.57 15.10
C PRO A 94 13.97 -11.25 14.83
N GLU A 95 14.84 -12.26 14.72
CA GLU A 95 16.26 -12.08 14.38
C GLU A 95 16.45 -11.51 12.98
N TYR A 96 15.48 -11.74 12.08
CA TYR A 96 15.56 -11.37 10.66
C TYR A 96 14.78 -10.09 10.32
N LYS A 97 14.47 -9.23 11.30
CA LYS A 97 13.68 -7.99 11.07
C LYS A 97 14.28 -7.09 9.97
N VAL A 98 15.61 -7.04 9.88
CA VAL A 98 16.34 -6.24 8.88
C VAL A 98 16.12 -6.78 7.47
N GLU A 99 16.24 -8.09 7.29
CA GLU A 99 16.03 -8.77 6.02
C GLU A 99 14.55 -8.68 5.61
N LEU A 100 13.64 -8.92 6.54
CA LEU A 100 12.20 -8.85 6.29
C LEU A 100 11.77 -7.44 5.87
N VAL A 101 12.23 -6.39 6.57
CA VAL A 101 11.90 -5.00 6.19
C VAL A 101 12.51 -4.64 4.84
N THR A 102 13.73 -5.11 4.55
CA THR A 102 14.38 -4.91 3.25
C THR A 102 13.57 -5.52 2.11
N ILE A 103 13.10 -6.77 2.29
CA ILE A 103 12.24 -7.44 1.31
C ILE A 103 10.93 -6.67 1.11
N ILE A 104 10.29 -6.20 2.18
CA ILE A 104 9.05 -5.40 2.10
C ILE A 104 9.28 -4.12 1.30
N ILE A 105 10.40 -3.42 1.51
CA ILE A 105 10.76 -2.20 0.77
C ILE A 105 11.01 -2.53 -0.71
N LEU A 106 11.80 -3.56 -1.02
CA LEU A 106 12.06 -3.99 -2.39
C LEU A 106 10.77 -4.36 -3.13
N LEU A 107 9.90 -5.15 -2.50
CA LEU A 107 8.56 -5.46 -3.03
C LEU A 107 7.74 -4.18 -3.30
N SER A 108 7.88 -3.16 -2.46
CA SER A 108 7.20 -1.88 -2.64
C SER A 108 7.67 -1.13 -3.88
N VAL A 109 8.98 -1.11 -4.13
CA VAL A 109 9.56 -0.52 -5.34
C VAL A 109 9.09 -1.27 -6.58
N LEU A 110 9.14 -2.61 -6.57
CA LEU A 110 8.71 -3.45 -7.69
C LEU A 110 7.23 -3.24 -8.04
N VAL A 111 6.35 -3.16 -7.04
CA VAL A 111 4.91 -2.89 -7.26
C VAL A 111 4.68 -1.49 -7.84
N THR A 112 5.45 -0.50 -7.38
CA THR A 112 5.24 0.91 -7.74
C THR A 112 5.75 1.21 -9.15
N HIS A 113 6.95 0.74 -9.48
CA HIS A 113 7.60 0.93 -10.79
C HIS A 113 7.21 -0.15 -11.81
N GLY A 114 6.55 -1.23 -11.38
CA GLY A 114 6.08 -2.27 -12.27
C GLY A 114 5.09 -1.73 -13.32
N PRO A 115 5.14 -2.23 -14.56
CA PRO A 115 4.25 -1.81 -15.63
C PRO A 115 2.79 -1.96 -15.23
N SER A 116 1.96 -1.00 -15.64
CA SER A 116 0.55 -0.94 -15.20
C SER A 116 -0.23 -2.21 -15.56
N SER A 117 0.13 -2.89 -16.66
CA SER A 117 -0.44 -4.18 -17.06
C SER A 117 -0.29 -5.26 -15.98
N LEU A 118 0.86 -5.33 -15.30
CA LEU A 118 1.09 -6.29 -14.22
C LEU A 118 0.26 -5.95 -12.98
N ARG A 119 0.11 -4.68 -12.63
CA ARG A 119 -0.66 -4.29 -11.43
C ARG A 119 -2.14 -4.69 -11.49
N HIS A 120 -2.71 -4.67 -12.69
CA HIS A 120 -4.10 -5.05 -12.95
C HIS A 120 -4.26 -6.51 -13.40
N TYR A 121 -3.17 -7.27 -13.45
CA TYR A 121 -3.21 -8.68 -13.80
C TYR A 121 -3.90 -9.45 -12.68
N SER A 122 -4.95 -10.20 -13.02
CA SER A 122 -5.60 -11.12 -12.09
C SER A 122 -4.85 -12.45 -12.07
N ILE A 123 -4.41 -12.87 -10.89
CA ILE A 123 -3.71 -14.15 -10.71
C ILE A 123 -4.64 -15.33 -10.96
N ILE A 124 -5.92 -15.20 -10.59
CA ILE A 124 -6.93 -16.26 -10.76
C ILE A 124 -7.33 -16.40 -12.23
N HIS A 125 -7.69 -15.29 -12.88
CA HIS A 125 -8.21 -15.33 -14.26
C HIS A 125 -7.11 -15.32 -15.32
N ARG A 126 -5.84 -15.13 -14.90
CA ARG A 126 -4.66 -15.01 -15.76
C ARG A 126 -4.77 -13.97 -16.87
N ARG A 127 -5.56 -12.91 -16.63
CA ARG A 127 -5.81 -11.81 -17.57
C ARG A 127 -5.85 -10.47 -16.86
N GLN A 128 -5.64 -9.40 -17.59
CA GLN A 128 -5.78 -8.04 -17.06
C GLN A 128 -7.25 -7.72 -16.80
N ILE A 129 -7.57 -7.26 -15.59
CA ILE A 129 -8.92 -6.83 -15.22
C ILE A 129 -8.87 -5.37 -14.82
N HIS A 130 -9.59 -4.52 -15.55
CA HIS A 130 -9.78 -3.13 -15.16
C HIS A 130 -10.82 -3.04 -14.05
N SER A 131 -10.45 -2.39 -12.95
CA SER A 131 -11.39 -1.96 -11.92
C SER A 131 -12.25 -0.82 -12.44
N LYS A 132 -13.52 -0.76 -12.01
CA LYS A 132 -14.54 0.07 -12.68
C LYS A 132 -14.29 1.58 -12.61
N GLU A 133 -13.54 2.10 -11.64
CA GLU A 133 -13.17 3.53 -11.55
C GLU A 133 -11.84 3.71 -10.80
N GLU A 134 -10.71 3.62 -11.51
CA GLU A 134 -9.41 3.84 -10.87
C GLU A 134 -9.12 5.33 -10.69
N ILE A 135 -9.39 5.84 -9.48
CA ILE A 135 -8.82 7.11 -9.02
C ILE A 135 -7.30 6.93 -8.89
N LYS A 136 -6.56 7.44 -9.88
CA LYS A 136 -5.11 7.58 -9.85
C LYS A 136 -4.76 8.69 -8.86
N GLY A 137 -4.23 8.29 -7.70
CA GLY A 137 -3.62 9.17 -6.71
C GLY A 137 -2.19 9.45 -7.09
#